data_AF-A0A2Z3UR62-F1
#
_entry.id   AF-A0A2Z3UR62-F1
#
_cell.length_a   1.000
_cell.length_b   1.000
_cell.length_c   1.000
_cell.angle_alpha   90.00
_cell.angle_beta   90.00
_cell.angle_gamma   90.00
#
_symmetry.space_group_name_H-M   'P 1'
#
loop_
_entity.id
_entity.type
_entity.pdbx_description
1 polymer ?
#
loop_
_entity_poly.entity_id
_entity_poly.type
_entity_poly.pdbx_seq_one_letter_code
_entity_poly.pdbx_strand_id
1 'polypeptide(L)'
;MLHEFGGQLGYERFLEVWSATSARFDQDSALDDREFSMADVTTAFLRAVLPLEPTPGQVGAFVKTYLAEWSAAVRHPAGIDVLLKGLSSEFRLAVVSNTHSPTMVPEQLAAMGVFDSMDAVVLSVDVSRRKPHADIYQAALHQLAVSAQDVWFIGDSYEADYVGPRRMGMEALLIDPQGKTSVPLHHRLDTVFDLPHRLRLTLPDLPAATLPPRT
;
A
#
# COMPACT_ATOMS: atom_id res chain seq x y z
N MET A 1 10.86 25.71 -3.46
CA MET A 1 10.49 25.26 -2.11
C MET A 1 11.64 25.27 -1.09
N LEU A 2 12.62 24.34 -1.09
CA LEU A 2 13.62 24.30 0.00
C LEU A 2 14.45 25.59 0.15
N HIS A 3 14.76 26.25 -0.97
CA HIS A 3 15.39 27.58 -0.94
C HIS A 3 14.48 28.66 -0.32
N GLU A 4 13.16 28.59 -0.51
CA GLU A 4 12.20 29.51 0.14
C GLU A 4 12.15 29.28 1.66
N PHE A 5 12.50 28.07 2.12
CA PHE A 5 12.60 27.74 3.54
C PHE A 5 13.96 28.12 4.16
N GLY A 6 14.87 28.69 3.37
CA GLY A 6 16.23 29.06 3.81
C GLY A 6 17.27 27.95 3.65
N GLY A 7 16.92 26.83 3.02
CA GLY A 7 17.87 25.76 2.68
C GLY A 7 18.78 26.13 1.51
N GLN A 8 20.01 25.64 1.51
CA GLN A 8 21.02 25.91 0.47
C GLN A 8 21.49 24.65 -0.28
N LEU A 9 20.76 23.54 -0.15
CA LEU A 9 21.18 22.27 -0.75
C LEU A 9 20.97 22.24 -2.27
N GLY A 10 21.99 21.75 -2.98
CA GLY A 10 21.84 21.27 -4.36
C GLY A 10 21.14 19.92 -4.43
N TYR A 11 20.73 19.51 -5.63
CA TYR A 11 19.92 18.30 -5.86
C TYR A 11 20.59 17.00 -5.41
N GLU A 12 21.88 16.81 -5.70
CA GLU A 12 22.60 15.59 -5.29
C GLU A 12 22.63 15.44 -3.76
N ARG A 13 22.93 16.54 -3.06
CA ARG A 13 22.95 16.56 -1.60
C ARG A 13 21.55 16.39 -1.01
N PHE A 14 20.53 16.93 -1.66
CA PHE A 14 19.13 16.69 -1.30
C PHE A 14 18.82 15.18 -1.32
N LEU A 15 19.11 14.51 -2.44
CA LEU A 15 18.86 13.07 -2.58
C LEU A 15 19.60 12.27 -1.52
N GLU A 16 20.89 12.56 -1.30
CA GLU A 16 21.71 11.87 -0.32
C GLU A 16 21.11 11.96 1.09
N VAL A 17 20.78 13.18 1.56
CA VAL A 17 20.25 13.39 2.91
C VAL A 17 18.83 12.84 3.05
N TRP A 18 17.99 13.00 2.02
CA TRP A 18 16.63 12.44 2.00
C TRP A 18 16.68 10.92 2.09
N SER A 19 17.42 10.25 1.19
CA SER A 19 17.56 8.80 1.18
C SER A 19 18.14 8.25 2.47
N ALA A 20 19.16 8.89 3.05
CA ALA A 20 19.73 8.47 4.32
C ALA A 20 18.73 8.62 5.48
N THR A 21 17.93 9.69 5.48
CA THR A 21 16.91 9.93 6.50
C THR A 21 15.81 8.87 6.39
N SER A 22 15.23 8.67 5.21
CA SER A 22 14.20 7.67 4.97
C SER A 22 14.68 6.25 5.32
N ALA A 23 15.88 5.87 4.89
CA ALA A 23 16.44 4.55 5.17
C ALA A 23 16.60 4.28 6.67
N ARG A 24 16.95 5.29 7.48
CA ARG A 24 16.99 5.15 8.95
C ARG A 24 15.62 4.84 9.52
N PHE A 25 14.59 5.57 9.09
CA PHE A 25 13.21 5.32 9.53
C PHE A 25 12.72 3.93 9.09
N ASP A 26 13.11 3.46 7.91
CA ASP A 26 12.81 2.10 7.46
C ASP A 26 13.51 1.02 8.31
N GLN A 27 14.76 1.27 8.70
CA GLN A 27 15.54 0.37 9.57
C GLN A 27 14.92 0.29 10.97
N ASP A 28 14.62 1.43 11.59
CA ASP A 28 13.94 1.50 12.88
C ASP A 28 12.56 0.81 12.77
N SER A 29 11.87 1.11 11.66
CA SER A 29 10.76 0.37 11.06
C SER A 29 10.77 -1.14 11.27
N ALA A 30 11.79 -1.76 10.69
CA ALA A 30 11.92 -3.19 10.57
C ALA A 30 12.22 -3.91 11.89
N LEU A 31 12.53 -3.18 12.97
CA LEU A 31 12.80 -3.78 14.29
C LEU A 31 11.53 -4.24 15.00
N ASP A 32 10.43 -3.51 14.85
CA ASP A 32 9.19 -3.77 15.62
C ASP A 32 7.88 -3.51 14.86
N ASP A 33 7.96 -3.30 13.54
CA ASP A 33 6.83 -3.04 12.64
C ASP A 33 5.99 -1.81 13.02
N ARG A 34 6.53 -0.84 13.77
CA ARG A 34 5.84 0.44 13.95
C ARG A 34 5.72 1.19 12.63
N GLU A 35 4.72 2.05 12.54
CA GLU A 35 4.63 2.98 11.43
C GLU A 35 5.18 4.35 11.82
N PHE A 36 5.78 5.02 10.84
CA PHE A 36 6.11 6.44 10.88
C PHE A 36 5.37 7.16 9.74
N SER A 37 5.10 8.44 9.95
CA SER A 37 4.40 9.26 8.95
C SER A 37 5.38 9.99 8.03
N MET A 38 4.87 10.46 6.88
CA MET A 38 5.60 11.38 6.01
C MET A 38 6.00 12.65 6.75
N ALA A 39 5.23 13.09 7.75
CA ALA A 39 5.56 14.25 8.57
C ALA A 39 6.77 13.98 9.47
N ASP A 40 6.92 12.77 10.02
CA ASP A 40 8.05 12.40 10.89
C ASP A 40 9.38 12.43 10.12
N VAL A 41 9.43 11.72 8.98
CA VAL A 41 10.61 11.69 8.11
C VAL A 41 10.92 13.07 7.54
N THR A 42 9.91 13.84 7.15
CA THR A 42 10.08 15.21 6.65
C THR A 42 10.59 16.15 7.73
N THR A 43 10.09 16.04 8.97
CA THR A 43 10.57 16.85 10.09
C THR A 43 12.04 16.58 10.37
N ALA A 44 12.43 15.31 10.41
CA ALA A 44 13.82 14.91 10.60
C ALA A 44 14.73 15.39 9.46
N PHE A 45 14.26 15.26 8.21
CA PHE A 45 14.96 15.75 7.05
C PHE A 45 15.14 17.27 7.09
N LEU A 46 14.07 18.03 7.28
CA LEU A 46 14.11 19.50 7.32
C LEU A 46 15.00 20.02 8.45
N ARG A 47 14.98 19.39 9.64
CA ARG A 47 15.92 19.71 10.72
C ARG A 47 17.38 19.53 10.34
N ALA A 48 17.70 18.56 9.50
CA ALA A 48 19.06 18.30 9.06
C ALA A 48 19.57 19.30 8.00
N VAL A 49 18.66 19.99 7.29
CA VAL A 49 18.99 20.79 6.10
C VAL A 49 18.64 22.27 6.22
N LEU A 50 17.79 22.65 7.16
CA LEU A 50 17.41 24.04 7.42
C LEU A 50 18.24 24.63 8.56
N PRO A 51 18.54 25.95 8.52
CA PRO A 51 19.28 26.62 9.58
C PRO A 51 18.46 26.86 10.86
N LEU A 52 17.13 26.75 10.78
CA LEU A 52 16.19 26.95 11.89
C LEU A 52 15.27 25.74 12.00
N GLU A 53 14.66 25.56 13.18
CA GLU A 53 13.64 24.53 13.40
C GLU A 53 12.49 24.66 12.38
N PRO A 54 12.11 23.58 11.67
CA PRO A 54 11.05 23.64 10.69
C PRO A 54 9.70 23.87 11.37
N THR A 55 8.92 24.79 10.82
CA THR A 55 7.54 25.01 11.25
C THR A 55 6.62 23.89 10.75
N PRO A 56 5.48 23.62 11.42
CA PRO A 56 4.49 22.67 10.92
C PRO A 56 4.01 22.98 9.49
N GLY A 57 3.92 24.26 9.13
CA GLY A 57 3.55 24.68 7.78
C GLY A 57 4.58 24.30 6.71
N GLN A 58 5.88 24.39 7.02
CA GLN A 58 6.95 23.96 6.11
C GLN A 58 6.97 22.44 5.94
N VAL A 59 6.78 21.69 7.03
CA VAL A 59 6.64 20.22 6.98
C VAL A 59 5.47 19.83 6.09
N GLY A 60 4.28 20.41 6.34
CA GLY A 60 3.08 20.13 5.54
C GLY A 60 3.23 20.50 4.06
N ALA A 61 3.84 21.65 3.76
CA ALA A 61 4.11 22.07 2.38
C ALA A 61 5.06 21.11 1.66
N PHE A 62 6.14 20.68 2.34
CA PHE A 62 7.07 19.70 1.78
C PHE A 62 6.40 18.36 1.52
N VAL A 63 5.69 17.81 2.51
CA VAL A 63 4.95 16.54 2.35
C VAL A 63 3.99 16.61 1.17
N LYS A 64 3.21 17.70 1.07
CA LYS A 64 2.28 17.90 -0.04
C LYS A 64 2.97 17.89 -1.40
N THR A 65 4.06 18.63 -1.55
CA THR A 65 4.79 18.69 -2.83
C THR A 65 5.47 17.36 -3.17
N TYR A 66 6.12 16.73 -2.19
CA TYR A 66 6.75 15.42 -2.38
C TYR A 66 5.73 14.36 -2.82
N LEU A 67 4.59 14.28 -2.14
CA LEU A 67 3.55 13.31 -2.49
C LEU A 67 2.91 13.59 -3.85
N ALA A 68 2.76 14.86 -4.24
CA ALA A 68 2.25 15.24 -5.56
C ALA A 68 3.24 14.82 -6.68
N GLU A 69 4.54 15.08 -6.50
CA GLU A 69 5.57 14.67 -7.45
C GLU A 69 5.68 13.14 -7.56
N TRP A 70 5.67 12.45 -6.41
CA TRP A 70 5.69 10.99 -6.37
C TRP A 70 4.45 10.40 -7.07
N SER A 71 3.26 10.94 -6.76
CA SER A 71 1.99 10.48 -7.34
C SER A 71 1.91 10.71 -8.85
N ALA A 72 2.58 11.73 -9.39
CA ALA A 72 2.61 11.99 -10.83
C ALA A 72 3.35 10.89 -11.63
N ALA A 73 4.24 10.13 -10.98
CA ALA A 73 4.95 9.00 -11.58
C ALA A 73 4.14 7.69 -11.56
N VAL A 74 3.09 7.61 -10.73
CA VAL A 74 2.26 6.40 -10.62
C VAL A 74 1.55 6.12 -11.94
N ARG A 75 1.51 4.84 -12.33
CA ARG A 75 0.79 4.35 -13.50
C ARG A 75 -0.15 3.24 -13.06
N HIS A 76 -1.43 3.39 -13.38
CA HIS A 76 -2.42 2.35 -13.10
C HIS A 76 -2.39 1.32 -14.23
N PRO A 77 -2.39 0.01 -13.91
CA PRO A 77 -2.52 -1.02 -14.93
C PRO A 77 -3.81 -0.83 -15.74
N ALA A 78 -3.72 -0.94 -17.07
CA ALA A 78 -4.90 -0.81 -17.93
C ALA A 78 -5.96 -1.86 -17.56
N GLY A 79 -7.21 -1.43 -17.38
CA GLY A 79 -8.33 -2.31 -17.02
C GLY A 79 -8.43 -2.65 -15.54
N ILE A 80 -7.58 -2.09 -14.66
CA ILE A 80 -7.67 -2.32 -13.22
C ILE A 80 -9.01 -1.84 -12.64
N ASP A 81 -9.56 -0.76 -13.17
CA ASP A 81 -10.84 -0.21 -12.74
C ASP A 81 -12.00 -1.16 -13.06
N VAL A 82 -12.00 -1.75 -14.25
CA VAL A 82 -12.97 -2.75 -14.68
C VAL A 82 -12.87 -4.00 -13.79
N LEU A 83 -11.65 -4.45 -13.50
CA LEU A 83 -11.41 -5.60 -12.62
C LEU A 83 -11.98 -5.36 -11.22
N LEU A 84 -11.62 -4.24 -10.59
CA LEU A 84 -12.04 -3.93 -9.22
C LEU A 84 -13.55 -3.71 -9.14
N LYS A 85 -14.16 -3.01 -10.10
CA LYS A 85 -15.62 -2.83 -10.17
C LYS A 85 -16.36 -4.16 -10.37
N GLY A 86 -15.82 -5.05 -11.19
CA GLY A 86 -16.36 -6.40 -11.38
C GLY A 86 -16.33 -7.20 -10.08
N LEU A 87 -15.17 -7.23 -9.42
CA LEU A 87 -15.00 -7.91 -8.14
C LEU A 87 -15.90 -7.32 -7.04
N SER A 88 -16.09 -6.00 -6.97
CA SER A 88 -16.94 -5.37 -5.94
C SER A 88 -18.42 -5.71 -6.07
N SER A 89 -18.86 -6.27 -7.20
CA SER A 89 -20.24 -6.74 -7.37
C SER A 89 -20.50 -8.09 -6.70
N GLU A 90 -19.45 -8.85 -6.40
CA GLU A 90 -19.53 -10.21 -5.82
C GLU A 90 -18.85 -10.33 -4.46
N PHE A 91 -17.84 -9.51 -4.21
CA PHE A 91 -17.00 -9.56 -3.01
C PHE A 91 -16.95 -8.22 -2.32
N ARG A 92 -16.75 -8.27 -1.01
CA ARG A 92 -16.32 -7.09 -0.27
C ARG A 92 -14.84 -6.86 -0.51
N LEU A 93 -14.47 -5.64 -0.86
CA LEU A 93 -13.10 -5.29 -1.21
C LEU A 93 -12.49 -4.39 -0.13
N ALA A 94 -11.25 -4.69 0.22
CA ALA A 94 -10.46 -3.82 1.07
C ALA A 94 -9.07 -3.61 0.50
N VAL A 95 -8.54 -2.41 0.72
CA VAL A 95 -7.11 -2.13 0.55
C VAL A 95 -6.44 -2.16 1.91
N VAL A 96 -5.36 -2.93 2.04
CA VAL A 96 -4.51 -2.96 3.24
C VAL A 96 -3.09 -2.62 2.83
N SER A 97 -2.62 -1.42 3.15
CA SER A 97 -1.37 -0.87 2.60
C SER A 97 -0.42 -0.37 3.68
N ASN A 98 0.86 -0.69 3.51
CA ASN A 98 1.93 0.00 4.22
C ASN A 98 2.16 1.35 3.52
N THR A 99 1.80 2.44 4.18
CA THR A 99 1.96 3.81 3.63
C THR A 99 2.22 4.77 4.78
N HIS A 100 3.06 5.78 4.52
CA HIS A 100 3.36 6.86 5.45
C HIS A 100 2.42 8.06 5.30
N SER A 101 1.47 8.00 4.36
CA SER A 101 0.49 9.06 4.06
C SER A 101 -0.93 8.53 4.22
N PRO A 102 -1.81 9.26 4.94
CA PRO A 102 -3.22 8.88 5.08
C PRO A 102 -4.05 9.19 3.83
N THR A 103 -3.55 10.04 2.92
CA THR A 103 -4.34 10.47 1.74
C THR A 103 -3.90 9.81 0.43
N MET A 104 -2.64 9.37 0.34
CA MET A 104 -2.06 8.89 -0.92
C MET A 104 -2.84 7.72 -1.52
N VAL A 105 -3.17 6.70 -0.72
CA VAL A 105 -3.92 5.53 -1.20
C VAL A 105 -5.37 5.91 -1.59
N PRO A 106 -6.15 6.61 -0.73
CA PRO A 106 -7.47 7.14 -1.12
C PRO A 106 -7.47 7.97 -2.41
N GLU A 107 -6.51 8.87 -2.57
CA GLU A 107 -6.38 9.71 -3.77
C GLU A 107 -6.12 8.88 -5.03
N GLN A 108 -5.29 7.84 -4.96
CA GLN A 108 -5.02 6.94 -6.08
C GLN A 108 -6.26 6.11 -6.45
N LEU A 109 -7.00 5.61 -5.45
CA LEU A 109 -8.26 4.91 -5.67
C LEU A 109 -9.32 5.83 -6.31
N ALA A 110 -9.38 7.10 -5.88
CA ALA A 110 -10.27 8.10 -6.46
C ALA A 110 -9.87 8.44 -7.90
N ALA A 111 -8.58 8.58 -8.19
CA ALA A 111 -8.05 8.81 -9.53
C ALA A 111 -8.34 7.64 -10.50
N MET A 112 -8.37 6.41 -9.99
CA MET A 112 -8.81 5.22 -10.74
C MET A 112 -10.34 5.11 -10.88
N GLY A 113 -11.11 5.92 -10.14
CA GLY A 113 -12.57 5.85 -10.13
C GLY A 113 -13.11 4.57 -9.48
N VAL A 114 -12.41 4.04 -8.47
CA VAL A 114 -12.76 2.79 -7.76
C VAL A 114 -12.78 2.95 -6.23
N PHE A 115 -12.64 4.18 -5.72
CA PHE A 115 -12.72 4.42 -4.28
C PHE A 115 -14.03 3.90 -3.69
N ASP A 116 -15.16 4.16 -4.37
CA ASP A 116 -16.49 3.70 -3.96
C ASP A 116 -16.70 2.19 -4.10
N SER A 117 -15.78 1.47 -4.73
CA SER A 117 -15.77 0.00 -4.80
C SER A 117 -15.11 -0.65 -3.58
N MET A 118 -14.50 0.13 -2.67
CA MET A 118 -13.82 -0.38 -1.49
C MET A 118 -14.72 -0.26 -0.26
N ASP A 119 -15.00 -1.40 0.39
CA ASP A 119 -15.67 -1.45 1.69
C ASP A 119 -14.78 -0.94 2.83
N ALA A 120 -13.46 -1.06 2.69
CA ALA A 120 -12.49 -0.61 3.67
C ALA A 120 -11.16 -0.18 3.02
N VAL A 121 -10.54 0.84 3.60
CA VAL A 121 -9.16 1.25 3.27
C VAL A 121 -8.39 1.35 4.58
N VAL A 122 -7.50 0.39 4.81
CA VAL A 122 -6.72 0.26 6.04
C VAL A 122 -5.27 0.55 5.75
N LEU A 123 -4.77 1.62 6.37
CA LEU A 123 -3.42 2.12 6.16
C LEU A 123 -2.60 1.94 7.44
N SER A 124 -1.36 1.52 7.31
CA SER A 124 -0.45 1.37 8.46
C SER A 124 -0.27 2.67 9.24
N VAL A 125 -0.32 3.83 8.59
CA VAL A 125 -0.21 5.15 9.25
C VAL A 125 -1.39 5.41 10.20
N ASP A 126 -2.56 4.84 9.92
CA ASP A 126 -3.75 4.98 10.77
C ASP A 126 -3.76 3.94 11.89
N VAL A 127 -3.20 2.75 11.64
CA VAL A 127 -3.12 1.64 12.62
C VAL A 127 -1.86 1.69 13.49
N SER A 128 -0.90 2.56 13.15
CA SER A 128 0.42 2.70 13.81
C SER A 128 1.35 1.49 13.68
N ARG A 129 0.93 0.43 12.99
CA ARG A 129 1.75 -0.75 12.70
C ARG A 129 1.58 -1.20 11.27
N ARG A 130 2.69 -1.60 10.66
CA ARG A 130 2.77 -2.04 9.27
C ARG A 130 2.63 -3.56 9.16
N LYS A 131 2.23 -4.04 8.00
CA LYS A 131 2.37 -5.46 7.63
C LYS A 131 3.87 -5.82 7.74
N PRO A 132 4.24 -6.98 8.33
CA PRO A 132 3.40 -8.14 8.63
C PRO A 132 2.79 -8.20 10.04
N HIS A 133 2.72 -7.08 10.78
CA HIS A 133 2.15 -7.11 12.12
C HIS A 133 0.65 -7.44 12.12
N ALA A 134 0.18 -8.21 13.11
CA ALA A 134 -1.20 -8.69 13.19
C ALA A 134 -2.25 -7.55 13.17
N ASP A 135 -1.99 -6.47 13.90
CA ASP A 135 -2.90 -5.34 14.11
C ASP A 135 -3.51 -4.78 12.82
N ILE A 136 -2.75 -4.64 11.73
CA ILE A 136 -3.27 -4.08 10.48
C ILE A 136 -4.25 -5.03 9.79
N TYR A 137 -4.00 -6.34 9.86
CA TYR A 137 -4.94 -7.34 9.34
C TYR A 137 -6.19 -7.43 10.21
N GLN A 138 -6.05 -7.35 11.53
CA GLN A 138 -7.18 -7.33 12.46
C GLN A 138 -8.07 -6.10 12.23
N ALA A 139 -7.46 -4.94 11.99
CA ALA A 139 -8.19 -3.73 11.64
C ALA A 139 -9.01 -3.91 10.35
N ALA A 140 -8.42 -4.53 9.32
CA ALA A 140 -9.13 -4.84 8.08
C ALA A 140 -10.30 -5.81 8.29
N LEU A 141 -10.09 -6.92 9.00
CA LEU A 141 -11.14 -7.88 9.32
C LEU A 141 -12.29 -7.24 10.11
N HIS A 142 -11.96 -6.36 11.07
CA HIS A 142 -12.95 -5.67 11.88
C HIS A 142 -13.76 -4.67 11.06
N GLN A 143 -13.14 -3.83 10.24
CA GLN A 143 -13.85 -2.89 9.36
C GLN A 143 -14.71 -3.63 8.33
N LEU A 144 -14.20 -4.75 7.82
CA LEU A 144 -14.96 -5.64 6.95
C LEU A 144 -15.97 -6.49 7.72
N ALA A 145 -16.03 -6.55 9.04
CA ALA A 145 -16.94 -7.44 9.77
C ALA A 145 -16.98 -8.90 9.22
N VAL A 146 -15.81 -9.48 8.91
CA VAL A 146 -15.65 -10.84 8.37
C VAL A 146 -14.64 -11.64 9.21
N SER A 147 -14.70 -12.97 9.11
CA SER A 147 -13.72 -13.86 9.72
C SER A 147 -12.52 -14.07 8.81
N ALA A 148 -11.32 -14.29 9.38
CA ALA A 148 -10.09 -14.47 8.61
C ALA A 148 -10.19 -15.60 7.56
N GLN A 149 -10.83 -16.72 7.93
CA GLN A 149 -11.02 -17.89 7.06
C GLN A 149 -11.89 -17.62 5.82
N ASP A 150 -12.65 -16.52 5.80
CA ASP A 150 -13.52 -16.13 4.69
C ASP A 150 -12.85 -15.08 3.77
N VAL A 151 -11.54 -14.83 3.96
CA VAL A 151 -10.80 -13.77 3.27
C VAL A 151 -9.69 -14.33 2.40
N TRP A 152 -9.62 -13.82 1.17
CA TRP A 152 -8.42 -13.86 0.34
C TRP A 152 -7.64 -12.56 0.46
N PHE A 153 -6.37 -12.67 0.81
CA PHE A 153 -5.42 -11.56 0.76
C PHE A 153 -4.54 -11.68 -0.49
N ILE A 154 -4.43 -10.60 -1.26
CA ILE A 154 -3.68 -10.58 -2.53
C ILE A 154 -2.67 -9.44 -2.49
N GLY A 155 -1.41 -9.74 -2.77
CA GLY A 155 -0.34 -8.75 -2.88
C GLY A 155 0.94 -9.34 -3.44
N ASP A 156 2.03 -8.57 -3.44
CA ASP A 156 3.29 -8.90 -4.09
C ASP A 156 4.46 -9.07 -3.09
N SER A 157 4.27 -8.73 -1.81
CA SER A 157 5.26 -8.98 -0.78
C SER A 157 5.09 -10.35 -0.14
N TYR A 158 6.14 -11.17 -0.19
CA TYR A 158 6.12 -12.50 0.44
C TYR A 158 5.82 -12.44 1.94
N GLU A 159 6.53 -11.61 2.70
CA GLU A 159 6.30 -11.56 4.15
C GLU A 159 4.99 -10.82 4.49
N ALA A 160 4.75 -9.66 3.85
CA ALA A 160 3.64 -8.78 4.21
C ALA A 160 2.28 -9.18 3.60
N ASP A 161 2.25 -9.85 2.45
CA ASP A 161 0.99 -10.13 1.73
C ASP A 161 0.72 -11.64 1.58
N TYR A 162 1.70 -12.50 1.88
CA TYR A 162 1.52 -13.94 1.90
C TYR A 162 1.65 -14.54 3.29
N VAL A 163 2.80 -14.37 3.95
CA VAL A 163 3.04 -14.99 5.27
C VAL A 163 2.17 -14.36 6.35
N GLY A 164 2.12 -13.03 6.43
CA GLY A 164 1.32 -12.29 7.43
C GLY A 164 -0.16 -12.67 7.44
N PRO A 165 -0.89 -12.56 6.30
CA PRO A 165 -2.30 -12.96 6.23
C PRO A 165 -2.54 -14.43 6.57
N ARG A 166 -1.64 -15.35 6.13
CA ARG A 166 -1.76 -16.77 6.47
C ARG A 166 -1.58 -17.05 7.96
N ARG A 167 -0.71 -16.31 8.66
CA ARG A 167 -0.59 -16.39 10.13
C ARG A 167 -1.89 -16.00 10.84
N MET A 168 -2.71 -15.16 10.21
CA MET A 168 -4.04 -14.77 10.70
C MET A 168 -5.14 -15.78 10.37
N GLY A 169 -4.84 -16.82 9.57
CA GLY A 169 -5.82 -17.79 9.10
C GLY A 169 -6.55 -17.39 7.82
N MET A 170 -6.07 -16.36 7.11
CA MET A 170 -6.58 -16.01 5.78
C MET A 170 -5.98 -16.91 4.71
N GLU A 171 -6.70 -17.06 3.60
CA GLU A 171 -6.08 -17.53 2.37
C GLU A 171 -5.30 -16.39 1.72
N ALA A 172 -4.19 -16.72 1.06
CA ALA A 172 -3.32 -15.70 0.46
C ALA A 172 -2.82 -16.12 -0.92
N LEU A 173 -2.90 -15.20 -1.87
CA LEU A 173 -2.38 -15.34 -3.22
C LEU A 173 -1.28 -14.30 -3.44
N LEU A 174 -0.12 -14.76 -3.90
CA LEU A 174 1.07 -13.93 -4.10
C LEU A 174 1.27 -13.64 -5.59
N ILE A 175 1.40 -12.36 -5.93
CA ILE A 175 1.82 -11.89 -7.25
C ILE A 175 3.35 -12.00 -7.33
N ASP A 176 3.85 -13.03 -8.00
CA ASP A 176 5.29 -13.33 -8.12
C ASP A 176 5.61 -13.79 -9.55
N PRO A 177 5.57 -12.88 -10.55
CA PRO A 177 5.77 -13.22 -11.97
C PRO A 177 7.16 -13.80 -12.26
N GLN A 178 8.15 -13.54 -11.41
CA GLN A 178 9.52 -14.05 -11.57
C GLN A 178 9.73 -15.37 -10.83
N GLY A 179 8.73 -15.80 -10.07
CA GLY A 179 8.73 -17.06 -9.34
C GLY A 179 9.84 -17.19 -8.29
N LYS A 180 10.27 -16.08 -7.71
CA LYS A 180 11.40 -16.03 -6.76
C LYS A 180 11.10 -16.68 -5.43
N THR A 181 9.83 -16.82 -5.07
CA THR A 181 9.40 -17.28 -3.75
C THR A 181 8.98 -18.74 -3.79
N SER A 182 9.25 -19.50 -2.73
CA SER A 182 8.85 -20.90 -2.63
C SER A 182 7.40 -21.04 -2.14
N VAL A 183 6.44 -20.52 -2.89
CA VAL A 183 5.00 -20.71 -2.65
C VAL A 183 4.43 -21.80 -3.57
N PRO A 184 3.40 -22.55 -3.14
CA PRO A 184 2.70 -23.48 -4.02
C PRO A 184 2.18 -22.78 -5.30
N LEU A 185 2.27 -23.45 -6.44
CA LEU A 185 1.86 -22.86 -7.74
C LEU A 185 0.40 -22.38 -7.77
N HIS A 186 -0.49 -23.01 -7.01
CA HIS A 186 -1.89 -22.60 -6.91
C HIS A 186 -2.10 -21.34 -6.05
N HIS A 187 -1.11 -20.94 -5.25
CA HIS A 187 -1.09 -19.67 -4.53
C HIS A 187 -0.40 -18.54 -5.30
N ARG A 188 0.19 -18.83 -6.47
CA ARG A 188 0.88 -17.82 -7.28
C ARG A 188 -0.03 -17.25 -8.36
N LEU A 189 0.13 -15.95 -8.58
CA LEU A 189 -0.39 -15.19 -9.72
C LEU A 189 0.80 -14.53 -10.43
N ASP A 190 0.74 -14.42 -11.76
CA ASP A 190 1.73 -13.62 -12.50
C ASP A 190 1.32 -12.14 -12.47
N THR A 191 0.02 -11.89 -12.44
CA THR A 191 -0.56 -10.55 -12.31
C THR A 191 -1.89 -10.60 -11.55
N VAL A 192 -2.32 -9.46 -11.00
CA VAL A 192 -3.64 -9.33 -10.37
C VAL A 192 -4.79 -9.69 -11.32
N PHE A 193 -4.60 -9.55 -12.63
CA PHE A 193 -5.59 -9.93 -13.64
C PHE A 193 -5.81 -11.46 -13.76
N ASP A 194 -4.96 -12.29 -13.15
CA ASP A 194 -5.19 -13.73 -13.05
C ASP A 194 -6.18 -14.10 -11.94
N LEU A 195 -6.47 -13.16 -11.03
CA LEU A 195 -7.30 -13.39 -9.86
C LEU A 195 -8.69 -13.95 -10.22
N PRO A 196 -9.46 -13.37 -11.15
CA PRO A 196 -10.76 -13.92 -11.52
C PRO A 196 -10.76 -15.41 -11.89
N HIS A 197 -9.77 -15.82 -12.68
CA HIS A 197 -9.62 -17.20 -13.09
C HIS A 197 -9.29 -18.09 -11.88
N ARG A 198 -8.40 -17.62 -10.98
CA ARG A 198 -8.07 -18.32 -9.75
C ARG A 198 -9.28 -18.50 -8.84
N LEU A 199 -10.11 -17.47 -8.69
CA LEU A 199 -11.30 -17.54 -7.82
C LEU A 199 -12.30 -18.56 -8.35
N ARG A 200 -12.55 -18.61 -9.67
CA ARG A 200 -13.46 -19.59 -10.29
C ARG A 200 -13.05 -21.05 -10.10
N LEU A 201 -11.75 -21.33 -10.06
CA LEU A 201 -11.26 -22.68 -9.78
C LEU A 201 -11.50 -23.11 -8.33
N THR A 202 -11.64 -22.14 -7.42
CA THR A 202 -11.78 -22.38 -5.97
C THR A 202 -13.25 -22.28 -5.53
N LEU A 203 -14.04 -21.44 -6.20
CA LEU A 203 -15.47 -21.21 -6.01
C LEU A 203 -16.21 -21.45 -7.35
N PRO A 204 -16.52 -22.71 -7.68
CA PRO A 204 -17.09 -23.06 -9.00
C PRO A 204 -18.50 -22.50 -9.25
N ASP A 205 -19.20 -22.04 -8.21
CA ASP A 205 -20.54 -21.47 -8.31
C ASP A 205 -20.56 -19.96 -8.61
N LEU A 206 -19.40 -19.30 -8.78
CA LEU A 206 -19.33 -17.88 -9.16
C LEU A 206 -19.85 -17.67 -10.61
N PRO A 207 -20.81 -16.76 -10.86
CA PRO A 207 -21.35 -16.51 -12.19
C PRO A 207 -20.29 -16.15 -13.24
N ALA A 208 -20.46 -16.66 -14.47
CA ALA A 208 -19.49 -16.49 -15.56
C ALA A 208 -19.40 -15.05 -16.11
N ALA A 209 -20.42 -14.23 -15.87
CA ALA A 209 -20.60 -12.91 -16.52
C ALA A 209 -19.96 -11.73 -15.77
N THR A 210 -19.44 -11.92 -14.56
CA THR A 210 -19.15 -10.83 -13.62
C THR A 210 -17.69 -10.41 -13.54
N LEU A 211 -16.77 -11.11 -14.21
CA LEU A 211 -15.34 -10.79 -14.19
C LEU A 211 -14.82 -10.56 -15.61
N PRO A 212 -14.03 -9.49 -15.84
CA PRO A 212 -13.57 -9.15 -17.17
C PRO A 212 -12.76 -10.30 -17.79
N PRO A 213 -12.91 -10.55 -19.11
CA PRO A 213 -12.11 -11.55 -19.81
C PRO A 213 -10.62 -11.17 -19.74
N ARG A 214 -9.74 -12.18 -19.80
CA ARG A 214 -8.30 -11.97 -19.99
C ARG A 214 -8.10 -11.09 -21.24
N THR A 215 -7.62 -9.86 -21.06
CA THR A 215 -7.10 -9.02 -22.14
C THR A 215 -5.68 -9.43 -22.49
#